data_AF-A0A388QN36-F1
#
_entry.id   AF-A0A388QN36-F1
#
_cell.length_a   1.000
_cell.length_b   1.000
_cell.length_c   1.000
_cell.angle_alpha   90.00
_cell.angle_beta   90.00
_cell.angle_gamma   90.00
#
_symmetry.space_group_name_H-M   'P 1'
#
loop_
_entity.id
_entity.type
_entity.pdbx_description
1 polymer ?
#
loop_
_entity_poly.entity_id
_entity_poly.type
_entity_poly.pdbx_seq_one_letter_code
_entity_poly.pdbx_strand_id
1 'polypeptide(L)'
;MEIKNYSKVKTIVSGIIPFGFLVIMILYLVGPSSNLLEFGVSLPDISIEKVEFVNSEIHVTVRNTGPIPVKIAMADVNDRIQPAAIEPDKSLERFETALVRIPFSWNKSEPYTIGITLDDGVRFDKFIQAATPAIKSDYQLAGFFAIIGTYVGVIPVMIGLLWLPFIKRIGKNKYNFFLALTVGLLIFLGIDAMLEGFEVSKENLSANFNGGLLIITITLLSFLGLYYSAEKLTSRTGLTASSKPFAIGLMIAIGIGLHNLGEGLAIGAAIGLGQVALSTFLIVGFALHNTTEGIAIASPLAKTKSPVSKIILLGLIAGAPAILGTWIGGFFYSPYTAIVFLSIGAGAIFQVALVILKWIYQSEQKLVQASIVSGIGAGMLIMYLTSILV
;
A
#
# COMPACT_ATOMS: atom_id res chain seq x y z
N MET A 1 -17.51 -38.20 30.76
CA MET A 1 -17.32 -36.79 30.40
C MET A 1 -18.69 -36.26 30.00
N GLU A 2 -19.44 -35.71 30.96
CA GLU A 2 -20.79 -35.20 30.71
C GLU A 2 -20.74 -33.91 29.87
N ILE A 3 -21.29 -33.97 28.67
CA ILE A 3 -21.54 -32.78 27.86
C ILE A 3 -22.77 -32.09 28.47
N LYS A 4 -22.56 -31.10 29.34
CA LYS A 4 -23.63 -30.24 29.84
C LYS A 4 -24.34 -29.59 28.65
N ASN A 5 -25.61 -29.92 28.45
CA ASN A 5 -26.51 -29.26 27.50
C ASN A 5 -26.78 -27.83 27.99
N TYR A 6 -25.85 -26.91 27.73
CA TYR A 6 -26.13 -25.49 27.89
C TYR A 6 -27.24 -25.11 26.89
N SER A 7 -28.35 -24.58 27.42
CA SER A 7 -29.41 -24.01 26.59
C SER A 7 -28.78 -22.99 25.63
N LYS A 8 -28.95 -23.18 24.31
CA LYS A 8 -28.43 -22.26 23.28
C LYS A 8 -28.80 -20.80 23.59
N VAL A 9 -29.97 -20.59 24.20
CA VAL A 9 -30.44 -19.28 24.65
C VAL A 9 -29.56 -18.73 25.77
N LYS A 10 -29.23 -19.53 26.80
CA LYS A 10 -28.33 -19.10 27.88
C LYS A 10 -26.95 -18.75 27.35
N THR A 11 -26.43 -19.51 26.38
CA THR A 11 -25.12 -19.25 25.76
C THR A 11 -25.12 -17.97 24.94
N ILE A 12 -26.14 -17.75 24.11
CA ILE A 12 -26.30 -16.52 23.31
C ILE A 12 -26.47 -15.30 24.24
N VAL A 13 -27.33 -15.41 25.25
CA VAL A 13 -27.57 -14.35 26.23
C VAL A 13 -26.29 -14.02 27.01
N SER A 14 -25.52 -15.02 27.46
CA SER A 14 -24.24 -14.78 28.12
C SER A 14 -23.20 -14.11 27.21
N GLY A 15 -23.30 -14.30 25.89
CA GLY A 15 -22.44 -13.63 24.92
C GLY A 15 -22.85 -12.17 24.66
N ILE A 16 -24.15 -11.85 24.74
CA ILE A 16 -24.68 -10.50 24.47
C ILE A 16 -24.58 -9.59 25.70
N ILE A 17 -24.75 -10.14 26.91
CA ILE A 17 -24.74 -9.37 28.17
C ILE A 17 -23.52 -8.44 28.31
N PRO A 18 -22.27 -8.89 28.07
CA PRO A 18 -21.10 -8.00 28.15
C PRO A 18 -21.16 -6.81 27.18
N PHE A 19 -21.68 -7.00 25.97
CA PHE A 19 -21.87 -5.91 25.01
C PHE A 19 -22.95 -4.94 25.47
N GLY A 20 -24.03 -5.44 26.09
CA GLY A 20 -25.05 -4.61 26.70
C GLY A 20 -24.47 -3.70 27.79
N PHE A 21 -23.66 -4.26 28.70
CA PHE A 21 -22.96 -3.48 29.72
C PHE A 21 -21.95 -2.50 29.12
N LEU A 22 -21.23 -2.88 28.06
CA LEU A 22 -20.32 -1.98 27.36
C LEU A 22 -21.06 -0.79 26.75
N VAL A 23 -22.19 -1.01 26.07
CA VAL A 23 -23.03 0.05 25.51
C VAL A 23 -23.55 0.97 26.62
N ILE A 24 -24.04 0.41 27.73
CA ILE A 24 -24.49 1.19 28.88
C ILE A 24 -23.33 2.05 29.44
N MET A 25 -22.15 1.47 29.60
CA MET A 25 -20.96 2.19 30.08
C MET A 25 -20.58 3.33 29.13
N ILE A 26 -20.58 3.10 27.82
CA ILE A 26 -20.28 4.13 26.81
C ILE A 26 -21.33 5.24 26.85
N LEU A 27 -22.62 4.91 26.89
CA LEU A 27 -23.70 5.91 27.00
C LEU A 27 -23.61 6.70 28.31
N TYR A 28 -23.23 6.05 29.41
CA TYR A 28 -23.02 6.72 30.68
C TYR A 28 -21.82 7.68 30.63
N LEU A 29 -20.71 7.26 30.02
CA LEU A 29 -19.49 8.06 29.87
C LEU A 29 -19.67 9.25 28.91
N VAL A 30 -20.38 9.07 27.80
CA VAL A 30 -20.60 10.14 26.81
C VAL A 30 -21.78 11.05 27.16
N GLY A 31 -22.69 10.60 28.05
CA GLY A 31 -23.83 11.37 28.51
C GLY A 31 -23.66 11.88 29.95
N PRO A 32 -24.31 11.25 30.96
CA PRO A 32 -24.35 11.75 32.34
C PRO A 32 -22.99 12.02 33.00
N SER A 33 -21.94 11.33 32.58
CA SER A 33 -20.60 11.46 33.14
C SER A 33 -19.57 11.98 32.13
N SER A 34 -20.01 12.72 31.10
CA SER A 34 -19.12 13.38 30.13
C SER A 34 -18.06 14.26 30.79
N ASN A 35 -18.38 14.87 31.94
CA ASN A 35 -17.45 15.67 32.74
C ASN A 35 -16.23 14.86 33.23
N LEU A 36 -16.34 13.53 33.34
CA LEU A 36 -15.20 12.64 33.63
C LEU A 36 -14.24 12.51 32.45
N LEU A 37 -14.63 12.95 31.25
CA LEU A 37 -13.83 12.94 30.03
C LEU A 37 -13.31 14.34 29.66
N GLU A 38 -13.82 15.40 30.31
CA GLU A 38 -13.40 16.79 30.09
C GLU A 38 -12.08 17.11 30.81
N PHE A 39 -10.99 16.48 30.36
CA PHE A 39 -9.65 16.83 30.80
C PHE A 39 -8.98 17.76 29.78
N GLY A 40 -8.90 19.04 30.12
CA GLY A 40 -8.25 20.06 29.30
C GLY A 40 -9.15 20.64 28.22
N VAL A 41 -8.54 21.41 27.31
CA VAL A 41 -9.25 22.09 26.23
C VAL A 41 -8.93 21.36 24.93
N SER A 42 -9.98 20.93 24.23
CA SER A 42 -9.87 20.41 22.87
C SER A 42 -9.29 21.47 21.96
N LEU A 43 -8.18 21.16 21.29
CA LEU A 43 -7.55 22.05 20.33
C LEU A 43 -8.18 21.84 18.94
N PRO A 44 -8.26 22.90 18.10
CA PRO A 44 -8.63 22.72 16.70
C PRO A 44 -7.55 21.90 15.98
N ASP A 45 -7.96 21.18 14.95
CA ASP A 45 -7.04 20.45 14.09
C ASP A 45 -7.63 20.36 12.69
N ILE A 46 -6.87 20.79 11.68
CA ILE A 46 -7.25 20.67 10.27
C ILE A 46 -6.14 19.99 9.49
N SER A 47 -6.54 19.24 8.47
CA SER A 47 -5.63 18.65 7.50
C SER A 47 -5.78 19.34 6.15
N ILE A 48 -4.65 19.71 5.54
CA ILE A 48 -4.57 20.14 4.15
C ILE A 48 -4.40 18.89 3.29
N GLU A 49 -5.51 18.35 2.80
CA GLU A 49 -5.55 17.06 2.11
C GLU A 49 -4.95 17.15 0.70
N LYS A 50 -5.30 18.20 -0.04
CA LYS A 50 -4.94 18.35 -1.46
C LYS A 50 -4.62 19.80 -1.80
N VAL A 51 -3.59 20.00 -2.63
CA VAL A 51 -3.22 21.31 -3.19
C VAL A 51 -3.09 21.16 -4.70
N GLU A 52 -3.89 21.91 -5.45
CA GLU A 52 -3.94 21.87 -6.91
C GLU A 52 -3.65 23.26 -7.49
N PHE A 53 -2.73 23.31 -8.44
CA PHE A 53 -2.35 24.55 -9.10
C PHE A 53 -3.12 24.66 -10.42
N VAL A 54 -4.06 25.62 -10.49
CA VAL A 54 -5.02 25.75 -11.60
C VAL A 54 -4.99 27.17 -12.14
N ASN A 55 -4.46 27.36 -13.36
CA ASN A 55 -4.34 28.67 -14.01
C ASN A 55 -3.63 29.70 -13.11
N SER A 56 -4.35 30.72 -12.61
CA SER A 56 -3.83 31.73 -11.67
C SER A 56 -4.46 31.60 -10.28
N GLU A 57 -4.82 30.38 -9.91
CA GLU A 57 -5.35 30.03 -8.60
C GLU A 57 -4.63 28.80 -8.03
N ILE A 58 -4.59 28.72 -6.70
CA ILE A 58 -4.22 27.52 -5.94
C ILE A 58 -5.49 27.05 -5.22
N HIS A 59 -5.90 25.82 -5.48
CA HIS A 59 -7.07 25.18 -4.86
C HIS A 59 -6.60 24.26 -3.75
N VAL A 60 -7.11 24.48 -2.54
CA VAL A 60 -6.68 23.76 -1.34
C VAL A 60 -7.88 23.07 -0.73
N THR A 61 -7.85 21.74 -0.63
CA THR A 61 -8.86 20.97 0.08
C THR A 61 -8.46 20.84 1.54
N VAL A 62 -9.28 21.40 2.43
CA VAL A 62 -9.07 21.40 3.89
C VAL A 62 -10.14 20.53 4.53
N ARG A 63 -9.76 19.67 5.48
CA ARG A 63 -10.69 18.89 6.31
C ARG A 63 -10.53 19.26 7.78
N ASN A 64 -11.62 19.45 8.50
CA ASN A 64 -11.58 19.46 9.96
C ASN A 64 -11.34 18.04 10.49
N THR A 65 -10.14 17.78 10.99
CA THR A 65 -9.78 16.48 11.56
C THR A 65 -9.90 16.48 13.08
N GLY A 66 -10.04 17.65 13.70
CA GLY A 66 -10.13 17.86 15.13
C GLY A 66 -11.46 17.43 15.76
N PRO A 67 -11.52 17.47 17.09
CA PRO A 67 -12.72 17.10 17.85
C PRO A 67 -13.78 18.20 17.91
N ILE A 68 -13.43 19.45 17.57
CA ILE A 68 -14.31 20.63 17.68
C ILE A 68 -14.58 21.26 16.30
N PRO A 69 -15.70 21.98 16.12
CA PRO A 69 -15.93 22.79 14.93
C PRO A 69 -14.86 23.89 14.82
N VAL A 70 -14.47 24.22 13.60
CA VAL A 70 -13.45 25.24 13.31
C VAL A 70 -13.93 26.21 12.25
N LYS A 71 -13.35 27.41 12.20
CA LYS A 71 -13.66 28.39 11.17
C LYS A 71 -12.40 28.92 10.52
N ILE A 72 -12.31 28.80 9.19
CA ILE A 72 -11.19 29.30 8.41
C ILE A 72 -11.28 30.84 8.32
N ALA A 73 -10.23 31.52 8.76
CA ALA A 73 -10.17 32.99 8.74
C ALA A 73 -9.41 33.52 7.52
N MET A 74 -8.25 32.94 7.22
CA MET A 74 -7.37 33.41 6.14
C MET A 74 -6.56 32.27 5.53
N ALA A 75 -6.02 32.54 4.34
CA ALA A 75 -5.04 31.69 3.67
C ALA A 75 -3.83 32.53 3.25
N ASP A 76 -2.66 31.90 3.21
CA ASP A 76 -1.41 32.52 2.79
C ASP A 76 -0.60 31.60 1.88
N VAL A 77 0.25 32.21 1.05
CA VAL A 77 1.19 31.52 0.15
C VAL A 77 2.58 32.11 0.40
N ASN A 78 3.51 31.29 0.87
CA ASN A 78 4.84 31.73 1.32
C ASN A 78 4.75 32.91 2.31
N ASP A 79 3.89 32.77 3.32
CA ASP A 79 3.60 33.75 4.37
C ASP A 79 3.01 35.08 3.87
N ARG A 80 2.57 35.13 2.61
CA ARG A 80 1.84 36.27 2.04
C ARG A 80 0.36 35.99 2.08
N ILE A 81 -0.36 36.73 2.93
CA ILE A 81 -1.82 36.63 3.04
C ILE A 81 -2.47 36.94 1.70
N GLN A 82 -3.39 36.08 1.26
CA GLN A 82 -4.14 36.23 0.03
C GLN A 82 -5.65 36.24 0.32
N PRO A 83 -6.45 37.01 -0.45
CA PRO A 83 -7.90 36.94 -0.36
C PRO A 83 -8.38 35.61 -0.93
N ALA A 84 -8.82 34.67 -0.08
CA ALA A 84 -9.29 33.35 -0.51
C ALA A 84 -10.81 33.22 -0.44
N ALA A 85 -11.40 32.59 -1.47
CA ALA A 85 -12.79 32.12 -1.42
C ALA A 85 -12.83 30.73 -0.76
N ILE A 86 -13.82 30.50 0.10
CA ILE A 86 -13.96 29.24 0.85
C ILE A 86 -15.36 28.70 0.58
N GLU A 87 -15.43 27.47 0.06
CA GLU A 87 -16.66 26.82 -0.36
C GLU A 87 -16.83 25.46 0.36
N PRO A 88 -18.05 25.09 0.80
CA PRO A 88 -19.29 25.87 0.73
C PRO A 88 -19.41 26.98 1.78
N ASP A 89 -18.63 26.87 2.86
CA ASP A 89 -18.76 27.63 4.10
C ASP A 89 -17.37 27.72 4.78
N LYS A 90 -17.13 28.79 5.53
CA LYS A 90 -15.89 28.98 6.30
C LYS A 90 -15.83 28.11 7.56
N SER A 91 -16.97 27.70 8.07
CA SER A 91 -17.15 26.83 9.23
C SER A 91 -17.10 25.39 8.77
N LEU A 92 -16.42 24.55 9.54
CA LEU A 92 -16.28 23.13 9.27
C LEU A 92 -16.63 22.37 10.54
N GLU A 93 -17.71 21.60 10.49
CA GLU A 93 -17.97 20.58 11.50
C GLU A 93 -16.94 19.46 11.38
N ARG A 94 -16.88 18.60 12.39
CA ARG A 94 -15.92 17.50 12.42
C ARG A 94 -16.03 16.61 11.18
N PHE A 95 -14.91 16.40 10.51
CA PHE A 95 -14.73 15.68 9.24
C PHE A 95 -15.33 16.32 7.99
N GLU A 96 -15.92 17.50 8.09
CA GLU A 96 -16.32 18.26 6.91
C GLU A 96 -15.10 18.81 6.17
N THR A 97 -15.29 19.02 4.87
CA THR A 97 -14.28 19.54 3.96
C THR A 97 -14.72 20.85 3.33
N ALA A 98 -13.78 21.79 3.21
CA ALA A 98 -13.94 22.99 2.39
C ALA A 98 -12.87 23.06 1.31
N LEU A 99 -13.24 23.69 0.20
CA LEU A 99 -12.33 24.11 -0.86
C LEU A 99 -11.95 25.58 -0.63
N VAL A 100 -10.66 25.84 -0.44
CA VAL A 100 -10.09 27.18 -0.32
C VAL A 100 -9.43 27.53 -1.66
N ARG A 101 -10.01 28.49 -2.39
CA ARG A 101 -9.54 28.95 -3.70
C ARG A 101 -8.75 30.24 -3.50
N ILE A 102 -7.44 30.16 -3.68
CA ILE A 102 -6.49 31.25 -3.44
C ILE A 102 -6.06 31.83 -4.79
N PRO A 103 -6.43 33.07 -5.15
CA PRO A 103 -5.94 33.73 -6.36
C PRO A 103 -4.44 34.02 -6.19
N PHE A 104 -3.62 33.33 -6.97
CA PHE A 104 -2.16 33.43 -6.88
C PHE A 104 -1.52 33.01 -8.21
N SER A 105 -0.62 33.84 -8.74
CA SER A 105 0.19 33.49 -9.91
C SER A 105 1.38 32.65 -9.46
N TRP A 106 1.38 31.37 -9.83
CA TRP A 106 2.43 30.41 -9.50
C TRP A 106 3.22 30.00 -10.74
N ASN A 107 4.45 29.55 -10.52
CA ASN A 107 5.34 29.03 -11.55
C ASN A 107 5.52 27.52 -11.38
N LYS A 108 5.65 26.82 -12.50
CA LYS A 108 5.89 25.37 -12.50
C LYS A 108 7.26 25.07 -11.87
N SER A 109 7.30 24.01 -11.06
CA SER A 109 8.49 23.49 -10.37
C SER A 109 9.11 24.45 -9.34
N GLU A 110 8.38 25.48 -8.91
CA GLU A 110 8.74 26.27 -7.73
C GLU A 110 8.17 25.65 -6.45
N PRO A 111 8.90 25.73 -5.32
CA PRO A 111 8.37 25.34 -4.03
C PRO A 111 7.41 26.40 -3.46
N TYR A 112 6.35 25.94 -2.79
CA TYR A 112 5.40 26.81 -2.09
C TYR A 112 5.02 26.23 -0.73
N THR A 113 4.92 27.08 0.28
CA THR A 113 4.25 26.77 1.54
C THR A 113 2.87 27.38 1.53
N ILE A 114 1.83 26.55 1.65
CA ILE A 114 0.45 26.99 1.67
C ILE A 114 -0.05 26.94 3.12
N GLY A 115 -0.44 28.10 3.65
CA GLY A 115 -0.93 28.23 5.03
C GLY A 115 -2.42 28.50 5.09
N ILE A 116 -3.09 27.89 6.07
CA ILE A 116 -4.49 28.11 6.44
C ILE A 116 -4.52 28.49 7.91
N THR A 117 -5.07 29.65 8.23
CA THR A 117 -5.19 30.12 9.62
C THR A 117 -6.66 30.19 10.02
N LEU A 118 -6.95 29.66 11.20
CA LEU A 118 -8.28 29.64 11.80
C LEU A 118 -8.61 30.98 12.47
N ASP A 119 -9.86 31.16 12.89
CA ASP A 119 -10.33 32.38 13.56
C ASP A 119 -9.77 32.58 14.98
N ASP A 120 -9.28 31.52 15.60
CA ASP A 120 -8.52 31.57 16.85
C ASP A 120 -7.02 31.88 16.67
N GLY A 121 -6.56 32.01 15.43
CA GLY A 121 -5.19 32.35 15.07
C GLY A 121 -4.23 31.16 14.94
N VAL A 122 -4.70 29.92 15.14
CA VAL A 122 -3.87 28.73 14.90
C VAL A 122 -3.66 28.55 13.39
N ARG A 123 -2.41 28.42 12.96
CA ARG A 123 -2.01 28.23 11.56
C ARG A 123 -1.56 26.80 11.31
N PHE A 124 -2.03 26.25 10.20
CA PHE A 124 -1.64 24.96 9.64
C PHE A 124 -1.05 25.21 8.26
N ASP A 125 0.02 24.52 7.90
CA ASP A 125 0.65 24.69 6.60
C ASP A 125 1.05 23.37 5.95
N LYS A 126 1.18 23.42 4.63
CA LYS A 126 1.67 22.32 3.82
C LYS A 126 2.73 22.81 2.84
N PHE A 127 3.91 22.20 2.92
CA PHE A 127 4.99 22.45 1.99
C PHE A 127 4.78 21.62 0.71
N ILE A 128 4.83 22.30 -0.43
CA ILE A 128 4.83 21.71 -1.76
C ILE A 128 6.22 21.90 -2.35
N GLN A 129 6.93 20.80 -2.53
CA GLN A 129 8.30 20.82 -3.03
C GLN A 129 8.42 21.39 -4.45
N ALA A 130 7.45 21.09 -5.32
CA ALA A 130 7.42 21.55 -6.69
C ALA A 130 5.97 21.70 -7.17
N ALA A 131 5.54 22.92 -7.48
CA ALA A 131 4.22 23.15 -8.05
C ALA A 131 4.09 22.52 -9.43
N THR A 132 2.99 21.80 -9.66
CA THR A 132 2.67 21.21 -10.95
C THR A 132 1.22 21.56 -11.33
N PRO A 133 0.94 21.83 -12.61
CA PRO A 133 -0.44 22.00 -13.05
C PRO A 133 -1.31 20.81 -12.64
N ALA A 134 -2.53 21.09 -12.19
CA ALA A 134 -3.51 20.04 -11.94
C ALA A 134 -3.67 19.14 -13.17
N ILE A 135 -3.64 17.83 -12.95
CA ILE A 135 -3.68 16.85 -14.02
C ILE A 135 -5.04 16.90 -14.71
N LYS A 136 -5.01 16.99 -16.05
CA LYS A 136 -6.19 16.75 -16.87
C LYS A 136 -6.09 15.34 -17.44
N SER A 137 -7.13 14.55 -17.22
CA SER A 137 -7.21 13.20 -17.77
C SER A 137 -7.32 13.28 -19.29
N ASP A 138 -6.27 12.87 -19.99
CA ASP A 138 -6.26 12.71 -21.45
C ASP A 138 -5.64 11.37 -21.87
N TYR A 139 -5.85 11.00 -23.14
CA TYR A 139 -5.38 9.73 -23.67
C TYR A 139 -3.85 9.66 -23.82
N GLN A 140 -3.17 10.80 -23.97
CA GLN A 140 -1.72 10.84 -24.14
C GLN A 140 -1.03 10.52 -22.81
N LEU A 141 -1.48 11.13 -21.72
CA LEU A 141 -1.02 10.87 -20.37
C LEU A 141 -1.38 9.46 -19.91
N ALA A 142 -2.57 8.96 -20.25
CA ALA A 142 -2.92 7.56 -20.01
C ALA A 142 -1.97 6.60 -20.74
N GLY A 143 -1.62 6.89 -22.00
CA GLY A 143 -0.63 6.14 -22.76
C GLY A 143 0.77 6.20 -22.12
N PHE A 144 1.19 7.37 -21.65
CA PHE A 144 2.46 7.56 -20.94
C PHE A 144 2.53 6.71 -19.67
N PHE A 145 1.49 6.75 -18.82
CA PHE A 145 1.43 5.90 -17.62
C PHE A 145 1.49 4.41 -17.97
N ALA A 146 0.79 3.97 -19.02
CA ALA A 146 0.86 2.57 -19.46
C ALA A 146 2.26 2.14 -19.90
N ILE A 147 2.99 3.03 -20.57
CA ILE A 147 4.38 2.78 -20.95
C ILE A 147 5.25 2.64 -19.70
N ILE A 148 5.13 3.57 -18.75
CA ILE A 148 5.87 3.51 -17.48
C ILE A 148 5.57 2.22 -16.72
N GLY A 149 4.29 1.88 -16.52
CA GLY A 149 3.90 0.63 -15.86
C GLY A 149 4.41 -0.62 -16.58
N THR A 150 4.55 -0.58 -17.91
CA THR A 150 5.15 -1.67 -18.69
C THR A 150 6.65 -1.80 -18.43
N TYR A 151 7.38 -0.67 -18.38
CA TYR A 151 8.83 -0.65 -18.11
C TYR A 151 9.18 -1.01 -16.67
N VAL A 152 8.28 -0.74 -15.72
CA VAL A 152 8.50 -1.03 -14.30
C VAL A 152 8.00 -2.43 -13.93
N GLY A 153 6.82 -2.82 -14.36
CA GLY A 153 6.22 -4.11 -14.00
C GLY A 153 6.51 -5.22 -15.00
N VAL A 154 5.99 -5.08 -16.22
CA VAL A 154 5.97 -6.18 -17.20
C VAL A 154 7.36 -6.59 -17.67
N ILE A 155 8.16 -5.65 -18.16
CA ILE A 155 9.47 -5.95 -18.76
C ILE A 155 10.42 -6.57 -17.72
N PRO A 156 10.60 -5.99 -16.52
CA PRO A 156 11.52 -6.54 -15.53
C PRO A 156 11.12 -7.94 -15.06
N VAL A 157 9.84 -8.17 -14.76
CA VAL A 157 9.36 -9.51 -14.37
C VAL A 157 9.64 -10.53 -15.47
N MET A 158 9.43 -10.16 -16.74
CA MET A 158 9.76 -11.04 -17.87
C MET A 158 11.27 -11.31 -17.98
N ILE A 159 12.12 -10.31 -17.73
CA ILE A 159 13.58 -10.48 -17.67
C ILE A 159 13.94 -11.46 -16.55
N GLY A 160 13.33 -11.35 -15.37
CA GLY A 160 13.53 -12.28 -14.27
C GLY A 160 13.11 -13.71 -14.62
N LEU A 161 12.03 -13.89 -15.38
CA LEU A 161 11.59 -15.20 -15.87
C LEU A 161 12.59 -15.87 -16.83
N LEU A 162 13.49 -15.10 -17.47
CA LEU A 162 14.57 -15.66 -18.31
C LEU A 162 15.59 -16.48 -17.52
N TRP A 163 15.58 -16.43 -16.19
CA TRP A 163 16.38 -17.31 -15.33
C TRP A 163 15.85 -18.75 -15.28
N LEU A 164 14.62 -19.00 -15.74
CA LEU A 164 13.98 -20.32 -15.68
C LEU A 164 14.81 -21.46 -16.30
N PRO A 165 15.42 -21.33 -17.51
CA PRO A 165 16.23 -22.40 -18.10
C PRO A 165 17.47 -22.73 -17.28
N PHE A 166 18.05 -21.74 -16.60
CA PHE A 166 19.18 -21.93 -15.69
C PHE A 166 18.74 -22.69 -14.44
N ILE A 167 17.66 -22.26 -13.77
CA ILE A 167 17.14 -22.91 -12.55
C ILE A 167 16.67 -24.35 -12.84
N LYS A 168 16.24 -24.66 -14.07
CA LYS A 168 15.91 -26.03 -14.48
C LYS A 168 17.10 -27.00 -14.47
N ARG A 169 18.33 -26.50 -14.59
CA ARG A 169 19.55 -27.31 -14.77
C ARG A 169 20.38 -27.48 -13.49
N ILE A 170 20.06 -26.77 -12.42
CA ILE A 170 20.83 -26.81 -11.17
C ILE A 170 20.42 -27.99 -10.27
N GLY A 171 21.38 -28.47 -9.47
CA GLY A 171 21.15 -29.56 -8.51
C GLY A 171 20.24 -29.16 -7.34
N LYS A 172 19.77 -30.15 -6.57
CA LYS A 172 18.79 -30.00 -5.48
C LYS A 172 19.14 -28.89 -4.48
N ASN A 173 20.38 -28.86 -3.96
CA ASN A 173 20.78 -27.86 -2.97
C ASN A 173 20.77 -26.43 -3.52
N LYS A 174 21.18 -26.26 -4.79
CA LYS A 174 21.13 -24.96 -5.46
C LYS A 174 19.69 -24.54 -5.74
N TYR A 175 18.82 -25.46 -6.13
CA TYR A 175 17.38 -25.20 -6.27
C TYR A 175 16.75 -24.71 -4.96
N ASN A 176 17.06 -25.36 -3.83
CA ASN A 176 16.59 -24.93 -2.51
C ASN A 176 17.15 -23.56 -2.12
N PHE A 177 18.39 -23.27 -2.47
CA PHE A 177 18.96 -21.93 -2.31
C PHE A 177 18.16 -20.88 -3.09
N PHE A 178 17.82 -21.11 -4.35
CA PHE A 178 17.02 -20.15 -5.14
C PHE A 178 15.58 -19.99 -4.64
N LEU A 179 14.93 -21.07 -4.19
CA LEU A 179 13.63 -20.95 -3.52
C LEU A 179 13.71 -20.13 -2.23
N ALA A 180 14.76 -20.34 -1.45
CA ALA A 180 14.98 -19.62 -0.19
C ALA A 180 15.40 -18.16 -0.44
N LEU A 181 16.17 -17.91 -1.50
CA LEU A 181 16.48 -16.57 -2.03
C LEU A 181 15.18 -15.81 -2.29
N THR A 182 14.25 -16.44 -3.01
CA THR A 182 12.91 -15.88 -3.26
C THR A 182 12.19 -15.51 -1.97
N VAL A 183 12.22 -16.36 -0.93
CA VAL A 183 11.62 -16.03 0.36
C VAL A 183 12.26 -14.78 0.98
N GLY A 184 13.59 -14.69 0.95
CA GLY A 184 14.32 -13.53 1.45
C GLY A 184 13.96 -12.23 0.72
N LEU A 185 13.89 -12.28 -0.62
CA LEU A 185 13.45 -11.16 -1.47
C LEU A 185 12.03 -10.71 -1.08
N LEU A 186 11.08 -11.65 -1.01
CA LEU A 186 9.68 -11.37 -0.69
C LEU A 186 9.50 -10.81 0.74
N ILE A 187 10.21 -11.33 1.74
CA ILE A 187 10.12 -10.79 3.10
C ILE A 187 10.56 -9.32 3.13
N PHE A 188 11.65 -8.98 2.44
CA PHE A 188 12.09 -7.60 2.36
C PHE A 188 11.06 -6.72 1.65
N LEU A 189 10.54 -7.15 0.50
CA LEU A 189 9.51 -6.40 -0.26
C LEU A 189 8.23 -6.16 0.57
N GLY A 190 7.81 -7.16 1.35
CA GLY A 190 6.67 -7.01 2.24
C GLY A 190 6.90 -5.98 3.35
N ILE A 191 8.13 -5.91 3.89
CA ILE A 191 8.51 -4.90 4.88
C ILE A 191 8.57 -3.51 4.25
N ASP A 192 9.21 -3.40 3.09
CA ASP A 192 9.35 -2.16 2.33
C ASP A 192 7.99 -1.53 2.01
N ALA A 193 7.06 -2.32 1.48
CA ALA A 193 5.69 -1.88 1.21
C ALA A 193 4.94 -1.39 2.47
N MET A 194 5.19 -2.01 3.64
CA MET A 194 4.62 -1.52 4.90
C MET A 194 5.25 -0.18 5.31
N LEU A 195 6.58 -0.05 5.23
CA LEU A 195 7.30 1.17 5.59
C LEU A 195 6.85 2.35 4.73
N GLU A 196 6.74 2.15 3.42
CA GLU A 196 6.18 3.13 2.48
C GLU A 196 4.76 3.54 2.90
N GLY A 197 3.91 2.57 3.24
CA GLY A 197 2.57 2.84 3.75
C GLY A 197 2.58 3.71 5.02
N PHE A 198 3.49 3.44 5.96
CA PHE A 198 3.62 4.23 7.19
C PHE A 198 4.12 5.65 6.91
N GLU A 199 5.02 5.81 5.94
CA GLU A 199 5.52 7.12 5.52
C GLU A 199 4.40 7.94 4.87
N VAL A 200 3.68 7.38 3.90
CA VAL A 200 2.51 8.02 3.29
C VAL A 200 1.48 8.41 4.35
N SER A 201 1.21 7.53 5.33
CA SER A 201 0.30 7.83 6.44
C SER A 201 0.81 8.99 7.30
N LYS A 202 2.09 9.04 7.61
CA LYS A 202 2.67 10.08 8.47
C LYS A 202 2.65 11.44 7.79
N GLU A 203 2.91 11.47 6.49
CA GLU A 203 3.02 12.72 5.73
C GLU A 203 1.67 13.27 5.24
N ASN A 204 0.69 12.39 4.99
CA ASN A 204 -0.51 12.78 4.26
C ASN A 204 -1.84 12.50 4.98
N LEU A 205 -1.83 11.83 6.13
CA LEU A 205 -3.04 11.60 6.93
C LEU A 205 -2.92 12.25 8.31
N SER A 206 -4.04 12.81 8.79
CA SER A 206 -4.14 13.20 10.21
C SER A 206 -4.04 11.96 11.11
N ALA A 207 -3.36 12.13 12.24
CA ALA A 207 -3.20 11.09 13.27
C ALA A 207 -4.55 10.52 13.74
N ASN A 208 -5.63 11.30 13.65
CA ASN A 208 -6.98 10.90 14.06
C ASN A 208 -7.55 9.75 13.22
N PHE A 209 -7.02 9.52 12.02
CA PHE A 209 -7.40 8.38 11.17
C PHE A 209 -6.63 7.09 11.49
N ASN A 210 -5.66 7.12 12.41
CA ASN A 210 -4.91 5.94 12.85
C ASN A 210 -4.34 5.10 11.68
N GLY A 211 -3.75 5.76 10.68
CA GLY A 211 -3.29 5.09 9.45
C GLY A 211 -2.32 3.93 9.71
N GLY A 212 -1.49 4.00 10.76
CA GLY A 212 -0.64 2.88 11.18
C GLY A 212 -1.41 1.61 11.55
N LEU A 213 -2.51 1.72 12.29
CA LEU A 213 -3.37 0.58 12.60
C LEU A 213 -4.11 0.08 11.37
N LEU A 214 -4.52 0.99 10.47
CA LEU A 214 -5.14 0.63 9.20
C LEU A 214 -4.19 -0.24 8.36
N ILE A 215 -2.93 0.15 8.25
CA ILE A 215 -1.89 -0.59 7.50
C ILE A 215 -1.76 -2.03 8.02
N ILE A 216 -1.57 -2.17 9.33
CA ILE A 216 -1.40 -3.49 9.97
C ILE A 216 -2.67 -4.32 9.77
N THR A 217 -3.85 -3.72 9.97
CA THR A 217 -5.14 -4.41 9.83
C THR A 217 -5.33 -4.93 8.42
N ILE A 218 -5.13 -4.10 7.41
CA ILE A 218 -5.31 -4.49 6.01
C ILE A 218 -4.25 -5.53 5.59
N THR A 219 -3.00 -5.37 6.03
CA THR A 219 -1.93 -6.33 5.76
C THR A 219 -2.30 -7.72 6.31
N LEU A 220 -2.76 -7.79 7.56
CA LEU A 220 -3.17 -9.04 8.19
C LEU A 220 -4.42 -9.65 7.55
N LEU A 221 -5.44 -8.84 7.25
CA LEU A 221 -6.66 -9.31 6.60
C LEU A 221 -6.38 -9.81 5.17
N SER A 222 -5.53 -9.10 4.41
CA SER A 222 -5.08 -9.52 3.08
C SER A 222 -4.33 -10.85 3.16
N PHE A 223 -3.34 -10.94 4.06
CA PHE A 223 -2.59 -12.17 4.32
C PHE A 223 -3.53 -13.35 4.64
N LEU A 224 -4.43 -13.19 5.60
CA LEU A 224 -5.35 -14.24 6.05
C LEU A 224 -6.35 -14.62 4.96
N GLY A 225 -6.93 -13.63 4.28
CA GLY A 225 -7.90 -13.85 3.21
C GLY A 225 -7.29 -14.59 2.02
N LEU A 226 -6.11 -14.20 1.58
CA LEU A 226 -5.37 -14.87 0.52
C LEU A 226 -4.91 -16.27 0.96
N TYR A 227 -4.41 -16.41 2.18
CA TYR A 227 -3.98 -17.70 2.71
C TYR A 227 -5.14 -18.70 2.80
N TYR A 228 -6.28 -18.27 3.33
CA TYR A 228 -7.50 -19.09 3.39
C TYR A 228 -7.98 -19.48 1.98
N SER A 229 -7.98 -18.52 1.04
CA SER A 229 -8.40 -18.76 -0.34
C SER A 229 -7.48 -19.74 -1.05
N ALA A 230 -6.17 -19.62 -0.84
CA ALA A 230 -5.15 -20.53 -1.37
C ALA A 230 -5.33 -21.97 -0.86
N GLU A 231 -5.51 -22.15 0.45
CA GLU A 231 -5.75 -23.47 1.07
C GLU A 231 -7.06 -24.10 0.60
N LYS A 232 -8.13 -23.31 0.51
CA LYS A 232 -9.44 -23.77 0.03
C LYS A 232 -9.41 -24.17 -1.44
N LEU A 233 -8.69 -23.42 -2.28
CA LEU A 233 -8.53 -23.75 -3.69
C LEU A 233 -7.72 -25.04 -3.85
N THR A 234 -6.63 -25.19 -3.10
CA THR A 234 -5.73 -26.35 -3.16
C THR A 234 -6.42 -27.63 -2.67
N SER A 235 -7.24 -27.54 -1.61
CA SER A 235 -7.99 -28.67 -1.06
C SER A 235 -9.17 -29.12 -1.95
N ARG A 236 -9.89 -28.18 -2.58
CA ARG A 236 -11.05 -28.50 -3.45
C ARG A 236 -10.67 -29.11 -4.78
N THR A 237 -9.51 -28.76 -5.33
CA THR A 237 -9.14 -29.10 -6.71
C THR A 237 -8.40 -30.43 -6.83
N GLY A 238 -8.14 -31.14 -5.72
CA GLY A 238 -7.45 -32.44 -5.76
C GLY A 238 -6.15 -32.40 -6.56
N LEU A 239 -5.42 -31.27 -6.49
CA LEU A 239 -4.25 -31.01 -7.35
C LEU A 239 -3.26 -32.16 -7.24
N THR A 240 -2.98 -32.79 -8.39
CA THR A 240 -1.95 -33.82 -8.48
C THR A 240 -0.59 -33.24 -8.09
N ALA A 241 0.34 -34.08 -7.64
CA ALA A 241 1.70 -33.63 -7.28
C ALA A 241 2.38 -32.84 -8.43
N SER A 242 1.99 -33.10 -9.69
CA SER A 242 2.51 -32.43 -10.88
C SER A 242 1.94 -31.02 -11.13
N SER A 243 0.77 -30.67 -10.58
CA SER A 243 0.16 -29.34 -10.79
C SER A 243 0.44 -28.35 -9.65
N LYS A 244 0.88 -28.85 -8.48
CA LYS A 244 1.24 -28.01 -7.32
C LYS A 244 2.28 -26.92 -7.61
N PRO A 245 3.42 -27.19 -8.30
CA PRO A 245 4.42 -26.14 -8.52
C PRO A 245 3.92 -25.02 -9.43
N PHE A 246 3.05 -25.34 -10.40
CA PHE A 246 2.40 -24.33 -11.23
C PHE A 246 1.40 -23.49 -10.43
N ALA A 247 0.58 -24.11 -9.57
CA ALA A 247 -0.34 -23.41 -8.70
C ALA A 247 0.41 -22.45 -7.75
N ILE A 248 1.55 -22.89 -7.20
CA ILE A 248 2.43 -22.03 -6.39
C ILE A 248 2.97 -20.87 -7.23
N GLY A 249 3.46 -21.12 -8.45
CA GLY A 249 3.89 -20.06 -9.37
C GLY A 249 2.78 -19.05 -9.69
N LEU A 250 1.54 -19.50 -9.83
CA LEU A 250 0.37 -18.63 -10.03
C LEU A 250 0.05 -17.81 -8.79
N MET A 251 0.08 -18.40 -7.60
CA MET A 251 -0.11 -17.66 -6.34
C MET A 251 0.97 -16.59 -6.16
N ILE A 252 2.23 -16.92 -6.47
CA ILE A 252 3.34 -15.97 -6.46
C ILE A 252 3.08 -14.83 -7.46
N ALA A 253 2.71 -15.15 -8.70
CA ALA A 253 2.42 -14.15 -9.72
C ALA A 253 1.26 -13.21 -9.32
N ILE A 254 0.20 -13.74 -8.69
CA ILE A 254 -0.93 -12.93 -8.20
C ILE A 254 -0.49 -12.04 -7.03
N GLY A 255 0.27 -12.59 -6.07
CA GLY A 255 0.75 -11.83 -4.92
C GLY A 255 1.68 -10.69 -5.32
N ILE A 256 2.61 -10.97 -6.23
CA ILE A 256 3.47 -9.96 -6.86
C ILE A 256 2.61 -8.96 -7.64
N GLY A 257 1.63 -9.40 -8.44
CA GLY A 257 0.73 -8.49 -9.14
C GLY A 257 0.01 -7.49 -8.24
N LEU A 258 -0.43 -7.92 -7.06
CA LEU A 258 -1.03 -7.01 -6.08
C LEU A 258 -0.02 -6.03 -5.47
N HIS A 259 1.24 -6.41 -5.36
CA HIS A 259 2.32 -5.52 -4.94
C HIS A 259 2.67 -4.49 -6.01
N ASN A 260 2.87 -4.91 -7.26
CA ASN A 260 3.26 -4.02 -8.35
C ASN A 260 2.11 -3.04 -8.70
N LEU A 261 0.86 -3.39 -8.36
CA LEU A 261 -0.26 -2.43 -8.37
C LEU A 261 0.00 -1.24 -7.43
N GLY A 262 0.50 -1.50 -6.21
CA GLY A 262 0.87 -0.48 -5.23
C GLY A 262 2.06 0.37 -5.70
N GLU A 263 3.08 -0.25 -6.27
CA GLU A 263 4.22 0.45 -6.88
C GLU A 263 3.80 1.39 -8.00
N GLY A 264 2.96 0.88 -8.91
CA GLY A 264 2.40 1.68 -9.98
C GLY A 264 1.64 2.88 -9.42
N LEU A 265 0.89 2.70 -8.34
CA LEU A 265 0.17 3.78 -7.68
C LEU A 265 1.12 4.84 -7.11
N ALA A 266 2.21 4.44 -6.47
CA ALA A 266 3.23 5.37 -5.96
C ALA A 266 3.90 6.17 -7.11
N ILE A 267 4.28 5.49 -8.20
CA ILE A 267 4.85 6.16 -9.38
C ILE A 267 3.85 7.12 -10.02
N GLY A 268 2.62 6.67 -10.23
CA GLY A 268 1.55 7.49 -10.80
C GLY A 268 1.31 8.75 -9.97
N ALA A 269 1.27 8.60 -8.65
CA ALA A 269 1.11 9.70 -7.71
C ALA A 269 2.28 10.69 -7.77
N ALA A 270 3.52 10.19 -7.72
CA ALA A 270 4.72 11.03 -7.78
C ALA A 270 4.80 11.83 -9.09
N ILE A 271 4.52 11.20 -10.23
CA ILE A 271 4.42 11.87 -11.54
C ILE A 271 3.29 12.91 -11.51
N GLY A 272 2.14 12.53 -10.97
CA GLY A 272 0.96 13.39 -10.90
C GLY A 272 1.16 14.63 -10.02
N LEU A 273 1.94 14.50 -8.96
CA LEU A 273 2.35 15.59 -8.08
C LEU A 273 3.57 16.37 -8.63
N GLY A 274 4.09 16.01 -9.80
CA GLY A 274 5.22 16.70 -10.44
C GLY A 274 6.57 16.45 -9.74
N GLN A 275 6.66 15.42 -8.90
CA GLN A 275 7.86 15.05 -8.16
C GLN A 275 8.81 14.25 -9.07
N VAL A 276 9.49 14.95 -9.99
CA VAL A 276 10.34 14.31 -11.01
C VAL A 276 11.45 13.45 -10.41
N ALA A 277 12.14 13.94 -9.38
CA ALA A 277 13.20 13.20 -8.72
C ALA A 277 12.68 11.92 -8.06
N LEU A 278 11.59 12.01 -7.29
CA LEU A 278 10.96 10.85 -6.64
C LEU A 278 10.45 9.85 -7.69
N SER A 279 9.72 10.31 -8.71
CA SER A 279 9.20 9.40 -9.75
C SER A 279 10.32 8.68 -10.50
N THR A 280 11.43 9.35 -10.80
CA THR A 280 12.59 8.73 -11.47
C THR A 280 13.23 7.67 -10.57
N PHE A 281 13.44 8.02 -9.30
CA PHE A 281 13.94 7.11 -8.27
C PHE A 281 13.05 5.85 -8.19
N LEU A 282 11.73 6.03 -8.03
CA LEU A 282 10.77 4.93 -7.94
C LEU A 282 10.77 4.05 -9.20
N ILE A 283 10.79 4.65 -10.40
CA ILE A 283 10.82 3.91 -11.67
C ILE A 283 12.06 3.02 -11.76
N VAL A 284 13.24 3.56 -11.44
CA VAL A 284 14.50 2.81 -11.53
C VAL A 284 14.59 1.75 -10.43
N GLY A 285 14.25 2.11 -9.19
CA GLY A 285 14.15 1.21 -8.04
C GLY A 285 13.28 0.01 -8.31
N PHE A 286 12.04 0.30 -8.67
CA PHE A 286 11.05 -0.75 -8.87
C PHE A 286 11.37 -1.61 -10.10
N ALA A 287 11.90 -1.03 -11.18
CA ALA A 287 12.35 -1.84 -12.31
C ALA A 287 13.50 -2.79 -11.95
N LEU A 288 14.47 -2.34 -11.14
CA LEU A 288 15.57 -3.20 -10.71
C LEU A 288 15.08 -4.33 -9.81
N HIS A 289 14.22 -4.05 -8.83
CA HIS A 289 13.73 -5.10 -7.94
C HIS A 289 12.73 -6.04 -8.62
N ASN A 290 11.95 -5.58 -9.61
CA ASN A 290 10.92 -6.40 -10.29
C ASN A 290 11.58 -7.45 -11.19
N THR A 291 12.85 -7.23 -11.56
CA THR A 291 13.67 -8.26 -12.18
C THR A 291 13.88 -9.46 -11.25
N THR A 292 14.02 -9.24 -9.94
CA THR A 292 14.20 -10.32 -8.97
C THR A 292 12.90 -11.09 -8.70
N GLU A 293 11.75 -10.44 -8.88
CA GLU A 293 10.42 -11.06 -8.76
C GLU A 293 10.14 -12.10 -9.86
N GLY A 294 10.64 -11.88 -11.08
CA GLY A 294 10.56 -12.90 -12.11
C GLY A 294 11.31 -14.19 -11.73
N ILE A 295 12.41 -14.08 -10.95
CA ILE A 295 13.11 -15.25 -10.38
C ILE A 295 12.21 -15.96 -9.36
N ALA A 296 11.45 -15.21 -8.57
CA ALA A 296 10.49 -15.75 -7.61
C ALA A 296 9.45 -16.66 -8.26
N ILE A 297 8.91 -16.24 -9.40
CA ILE A 297 7.96 -17.02 -10.20
C ILE A 297 8.66 -18.19 -10.89
N ALA A 298 9.88 -17.99 -11.40
CA ALA A 298 10.64 -19.01 -12.12
C ALA A 298 11.04 -20.20 -11.24
N SER A 299 11.38 -19.97 -9.97
CA SER A 299 11.82 -21.00 -9.03
C SER A 299 10.84 -22.18 -8.92
N PRO A 300 9.54 -21.99 -8.60
CA PRO A 300 8.55 -23.07 -8.62
C PRO A 300 8.39 -23.76 -9.97
N LEU A 301 8.40 -22.96 -11.03
CA LEU A 301 8.16 -23.42 -12.40
C LEU A 301 9.32 -24.26 -12.95
N ALA A 302 10.50 -24.21 -12.33
CA ALA A 302 11.62 -25.05 -12.74
C ALA A 302 11.30 -26.55 -12.63
N LYS A 303 10.32 -26.93 -11.79
CA LYS A 303 9.84 -28.32 -11.67
C LYS A 303 8.66 -28.65 -12.59
N THR A 304 8.28 -27.77 -13.52
CA THR A 304 7.16 -27.99 -14.46
C THR A 304 7.61 -28.02 -15.92
N LYS A 305 6.78 -28.67 -16.75
CA LYS A 305 6.86 -28.64 -18.22
C LYS A 305 5.89 -27.60 -18.82
N SER A 306 5.70 -26.47 -18.15
CA SER A 306 4.76 -25.43 -18.63
C SER A 306 5.18 -24.90 -20.01
N PRO A 307 4.24 -24.73 -20.97
CA PRO A 307 4.52 -24.07 -22.23
C PRO A 307 4.85 -22.59 -22.00
N VAL A 308 5.60 -21.99 -22.93
CA VAL A 308 6.05 -20.59 -22.86
C VAL A 308 4.88 -19.61 -22.70
N SER A 309 3.74 -19.88 -23.34
CA SER A 309 2.53 -19.05 -23.20
C SER A 309 2.03 -18.93 -21.76
N LYS A 310 2.09 -20.00 -20.96
CA LYS A 310 1.73 -19.95 -19.54
C LYS A 310 2.75 -19.18 -18.72
N ILE A 311 4.03 -19.23 -19.09
CA ILE A 311 5.08 -18.46 -18.42
C ILE A 311 4.89 -16.96 -18.69
N ILE A 312 4.62 -16.59 -19.94
CA ILE A 312 4.29 -15.20 -20.32
C ILE A 312 3.04 -14.74 -19.57
N LEU A 313 1.98 -15.56 -19.51
CA LEU A 313 0.77 -15.19 -18.78
C LEU A 313 1.05 -14.92 -17.28
N LEU A 314 1.91 -15.72 -16.64
CA LEU A 314 2.31 -15.46 -15.26
C LEU A 314 3.09 -14.16 -15.12
N GLY A 315 4.00 -13.87 -16.04
CA GLY A 315 4.70 -12.57 -16.07
C GLY A 315 3.74 -11.39 -16.27
N LEU A 316 2.69 -11.54 -17.08
CA LEU A 316 1.66 -10.51 -17.25
C LEU A 316 0.79 -10.36 -15.99
N ILE A 317 0.40 -11.45 -15.33
CA ILE A 317 -0.37 -11.40 -14.08
C ILE A 317 0.42 -10.65 -12.99
N ALA A 318 1.74 -10.85 -12.94
CA ALA A 318 2.62 -10.17 -12.01
C ALA A 318 2.92 -8.71 -12.41
N GLY A 319 3.24 -8.44 -13.67
CA GLY A 319 3.73 -7.12 -14.08
C GLY A 319 2.65 -6.14 -14.57
N ALA A 320 1.59 -6.61 -15.22
CA ALA A 320 0.57 -5.71 -15.80
C ALA A 320 -0.22 -4.88 -14.78
N PRO A 321 -0.47 -5.35 -13.54
CA PRO A 321 -1.10 -4.52 -12.52
C PRO A 321 -0.37 -3.19 -12.23
N ALA A 322 0.95 -3.09 -12.47
CA ALA A 322 1.67 -1.82 -12.37
C ALA A 322 1.10 -0.74 -13.29
N ILE A 323 0.60 -1.11 -14.47
CA ILE A 323 -0.07 -0.19 -15.40
C ILE A 323 -1.35 0.37 -14.75
N LEU A 324 -2.18 -0.51 -14.19
CA LEU A 324 -3.38 -0.09 -13.48
C LEU A 324 -3.04 0.81 -12.29
N GLY A 325 -1.95 0.47 -11.58
CA GLY A 325 -1.41 1.27 -10.48
C GLY A 325 -1.08 2.68 -10.95
N THR A 326 -0.31 2.83 -12.03
CA THR A 326 0.09 4.15 -12.56
C THR A 326 -1.10 4.99 -13.00
N TRP A 327 -2.16 4.38 -13.53
CA TRP A 327 -3.40 5.10 -13.83
C TRP A 327 -4.15 5.53 -12.57
N ILE A 328 -4.31 4.63 -11.59
CA ILE A 328 -5.02 4.95 -10.35
C ILE A 328 -4.26 6.02 -9.57
N GLY A 329 -2.95 5.86 -9.41
CA GLY A 329 -2.08 6.86 -8.78
C GLY A 329 -1.98 8.15 -9.57
N GLY A 330 -1.98 8.09 -10.89
CA GLY A 330 -1.89 9.29 -11.73
C GLY A 330 -3.16 10.13 -11.75
N PHE A 331 -4.33 9.49 -11.83
CA PHE A 331 -5.60 10.20 -12.04
C PHE A 331 -6.49 10.30 -10.80
N PHE A 332 -6.34 9.37 -9.84
CA PHE A 332 -7.25 9.21 -8.71
C PHE A 332 -6.50 9.04 -7.39
N TYR A 333 -5.31 9.64 -7.27
CA TYR A 333 -4.52 9.52 -6.05
C TYR A 333 -5.30 9.97 -4.82
N SER A 334 -5.26 9.14 -3.80
CA SER A 334 -5.67 9.46 -2.44
C SER A 334 -4.72 8.74 -1.49
N PRO A 335 -4.22 9.41 -0.44
CA PRO A 335 -3.36 8.78 0.56
C PRO A 335 -3.97 7.51 1.16
N TYR A 336 -5.29 7.50 1.37
CA TYR A 336 -6.02 6.31 1.85
C TYR A 336 -5.91 5.14 0.87
N THR A 337 -6.15 5.41 -0.41
CA THR A 337 -6.08 4.40 -1.46
C THR A 337 -4.67 3.83 -1.57
N ALA A 338 -3.65 4.69 -1.47
CA ALA A 338 -2.25 4.27 -1.46
C ALA A 338 -1.95 3.31 -0.30
N ILE A 339 -2.30 3.72 0.92
CA ILE A 339 -2.11 2.92 2.13
C ILE A 339 -2.82 1.56 2.02
N VAL A 340 -4.07 1.55 1.55
CA VAL A 340 -4.86 0.33 1.39
C VAL A 340 -4.19 -0.62 0.41
N PHE A 341 -3.80 -0.15 -0.78
CA PHE A 341 -3.19 -1.01 -1.80
C PHE A 341 -1.79 -1.50 -1.42
N LEU A 342 -0.93 -0.64 -0.85
CA LEU A 342 0.38 -1.03 -0.33
C LEU A 342 0.25 -2.12 0.74
N SER A 343 -0.71 -1.96 1.66
CA SER A 343 -0.98 -2.95 2.71
C SER A 343 -1.53 -4.26 2.16
N ILE A 344 -2.40 -4.21 1.14
CA ILE A 344 -2.89 -5.42 0.45
C ILE A 344 -1.71 -6.16 -0.20
N GLY A 345 -0.84 -5.44 -0.90
CA GLY A 345 0.37 -5.97 -1.53
C GLY A 345 1.32 -6.62 -0.52
N ALA A 346 1.62 -5.93 0.59
CA ALA A 346 2.44 -6.48 1.68
C ALA A 346 1.86 -7.79 2.24
N GLY A 347 0.55 -7.80 2.52
CA GLY A 347 -0.14 -9.00 3.02
C GLY A 347 -0.09 -10.16 2.02
N ALA A 348 -0.23 -9.89 0.73
CA ALA A 348 -0.11 -10.88 -0.33
C ALA A 348 1.31 -11.46 -0.44
N ILE A 349 2.33 -10.60 -0.38
CA ILE A 349 3.73 -11.03 -0.41
C ILE A 349 4.09 -11.91 0.79
N PHE A 350 3.73 -11.51 2.01
CA PHE A 350 3.98 -12.33 3.20
C PHE A 350 3.30 -13.68 3.11
N GLN A 351 2.09 -13.72 2.56
CA GLN A 351 1.34 -14.96 2.36
C GLN A 351 2.08 -15.89 1.41
N VAL A 352 2.58 -15.36 0.31
CA VAL A 352 3.36 -16.12 -0.67
C VAL A 352 4.68 -16.62 -0.07
N ALA A 353 5.42 -15.79 0.66
CA ALA A 353 6.65 -16.19 1.32
C ALA A 353 6.43 -17.38 2.27
N LEU A 354 5.34 -17.36 3.04
CA LEU A 354 4.95 -18.47 3.92
C LEU A 354 4.60 -19.75 3.15
N VAL A 355 3.93 -19.64 2.00
CA VAL A 355 3.64 -20.80 1.14
C VAL A 355 4.93 -21.44 0.62
N ILE A 356 5.91 -20.65 0.19
CA ILE A 356 7.20 -21.16 -0.28
C ILE A 356 7.97 -21.83 0.88
N LEU A 357 8.01 -21.20 2.06
CA LEU A 357 8.63 -21.79 3.25
C LEU A 357 7.99 -23.15 3.60
N LYS A 358 6.66 -23.23 3.59
CA LYS A 358 5.95 -24.50 3.81
C LYS A 358 6.33 -25.55 2.77
N TRP A 359 6.48 -25.16 1.51
CA TRP A 359 6.87 -26.08 0.45
C TRP A 359 8.32 -26.59 0.61
N ILE A 360 9.25 -25.71 0.97
CA ILE A 360 10.64 -26.10 1.30
C ILE A 360 10.61 -27.11 2.46
N TYR A 361 9.86 -26.81 3.52
CA TYR A 361 9.75 -27.70 4.68
C TYR A 361 9.15 -29.06 4.30
N GLN A 362 8.09 -29.11 3.51
CA GLN A 362 7.48 -30.37 3.06
C GLN A 362 8.45 -31.22 2.23
N SER A 363 9.36 -30.59 1.49
CA SER A 363 10.31 -31.27 0.60
C SER A 363 11.57 -31.76 1.32
N GLU A 364 12.11 -30.97 2.25
CA GLU A 364 13.37 -31.26 2.94
C GLU A 364 13.21 -31.76 4.37
N GLN A 365 12.03 -31.61 4.98
CA GLN A 365 11.75 -31.85 6.41
C GLN A 365 12.66 -31.05 7.36
N LYS A 366 13.37 -30.03 6.84
CA LYS A 366 14.29 -29.15 7.58
C LYS A 366 14.26 -27.75 6.95
N LEU A 367 14.13 -26.71 7.77
CA LEU A 367 14.30 -25.31 7.34
C LEU A 367 15.70 -24.77 7.62
N VAL A 368 16.39 -25.34 8.60
CA VAL A 368 17.74 -24.93 9.00
C VAL A 368 18.77 -25.78 8.25
N GLN A 369 19.07 -25.38 7.02
CA GLN A 369 20.13 -25.93 6.19
C GLN A 369 20.93 -24.78 5.57
N ALA A 370 22.24 -24.97 5.38
CA ALA A 370 23.12 -23.93 4.83
C ALA A 370 22.57 -23.30 3.54
N SER A 371 22.04 -24.09 2.60
CA SER A 371 21.44 -23.57 1.36
C SER A 371 20.20 -22.70 1.58
N ILE A 372 19.35 -23.03 2.55
CA ILE A 372 18.11 -22.30 2.82
C ILE A 372 18.43 -20.99 3.55
N VAL A 373 19.24 -21.07 4.62
CA VAL A 373 19.61 -19.89 5.42
C VAL A 373 20.43 -18.90 4.59
N SER A 374 21.42 -19.38 3.83
CA SER A 374 22.19 -18.51 2.92
C SER A 374 21.34 -17.95 1.79
N GLY A 375 20.34 -18.70 1.30
CA GLY A 375 19.39 -18.19 0.31
C GLY A 375 18.58 -17.01 0.86
N ILE A 376 17.90 -17.19 2.00
CA ILE A 376 17.11 -16.11 2.63
C ILE A 376 18.00 -14.89 2.91
N GLY A 377 19.16 -15.11 3.53
CA GLY A 377 20.10 -14.04 3.86
C GLY A 377 20.61 -13.30 2.62
N ALA A 378 20.95 -14.02 1.55
CA ALA A 378 21.37 -13.41 0.29
C ALA A 378 20.24 -12.63 -0.37
N GLY A 379 19.00 -13.11 -0.30
CA GLY A 379 17.84 -12.40 -0.84
C GLY A 379 17.63 -11.07 -0.14
N MET A 380 17.60 -11.08 1.19
CA MET A 380 17.51 -9.86 1.98
C MET A 380 18.69 -8.91 1.74
N LEU A 381 19.91 -9.43 1.64
CA LEU A 381 21.10 -8.62 1.36
C LEU A 381 21.05 -7.98 -0.03
N ILE A 382 20.64 -8.72 -1.06
CA ILE A 382 20.47 -8.17 -2.42
C ILE A 382 19.47 -7.02 -2.41
N MET A 383 18.32 -7.20 -1.75
CA MET A 383 17.31 -6.15 -1.67
C MET A 383 17.82 -4.93 -0.91
N TYR A 384 18.47 -5.14 0.25
CA TYR A 384 19.06 -4.06 1.03
C TYR A 384 20.14 -3.29 0.25
N LEU A 385 20.98 -3.98 -0.53
CA LEU A 385 21.97 -3.30 -1.39
C LEU A 385 21.29 -2.57 -2.54
N THR A 386 20.22 -3.14 -3.11
CA THR A 386 19.44 -2.48 -4.17
C THR A 386 18.79 -1.20 -3.66
N SER A 387 18.27 -1.20 -2.42
CA SER A 387 17.67 -0.01 -1.78
C SER A 387 18.68 1.05 -1.33
N ILE A 388 20.00 0.81 -1.48
CA ILE A 388 21.05 1.84 -1.30
C ILE A 388 21.45 2.43 -2.64
N LEU A 389 21.41 1.63 -3.70
CA LEU A 389 21.85 2.00 -5.05
C LEU A 389 20.79 2.80 -5.81
N VAL A 390 19.53 2.59 -5.44
CA VAL A 390 18.42 3.45 -5.82
C VAL A 390 18.15 4.28 -4.60
#